data_AF-A0A1Y2QMP8-F1
#
_entry.id   AF-A0A1Y2QMP8-F1
#
_cell.length_a   1.000
_cell.length_b   1.000
_cell.length_c   1.000
_cell.angle_alpha   90.00
_cell.angle_beta   90.00
_cell.angle_gamma   90.00
#
_symmetry.space_group_name_H-M   'P 1'
#
loop_
_entity.id
_entity.type
_entity.pdbx_description
1 polymer ?
#
loop_
_entity_poly.entity_id
_entity_poly.type
_entity_poly.pdbx_seq_one_letter_code
_entity_poly.pdbx_strand_id
1 'polypeptide(L)'
;MRPSLAAAFLLFAGGGAVQAQTVPQPAPAAPALRPVDPARLAVADRLVAKLLPAGIYKQLFDKSFSAMMDKIVGQMGEMPIAKLAQMGGVTEAQAQALGTVKMREIMEIYDPAWQERQRRTMQVITAGMGDIMTRVEPKARVALARAYAREFSGAELEDLDRYFATPAGAHYASRALLIAMGPDMMEAMNAIVPELTDAMPGLVQKTKAATADLPAVRTKGDLSPAERKKLAELFGVDPETLEDHASSSTGTE
;
A
#
# COMPACT_ATOMS: atom_id res chain seq x y z
N MET A 1 -0.86 52.13 -64.30
CA MET A 1 -0.21 50.99 -64.98
C MET A 1 -0.17 49.83 -64.00
N ARG A 2 -0.58 48.60 -64.26
CA ARG A 2 -1.35 47.95 -65.33
C ARG A 2 -2.08 46.76 -64.65
N PRO A 3 -3.14 46.24 -65.27
CA PRO A 3 -4.17 45.42 -64.64
C PRO A 3 -4.06 43.93 -65.05
N SER A 4 -5.14 43.18 -64.74
CA SER A 4 -5.64 41.94 -65.36
C SER A 4 -5.52 40.70 -64.46
N LEU A 5 -6.59 40.00 -64.03
CA LEU A 5 -7.79 39.39 -64.65
C LEU A 5 -7.64 37.86 -64.79
N ALA A 6 -8.77 37.18 -64.56
CA ALA A 6 -9.13 35.76 -64.79
C ALA A 6 -9.13 34.91 -63.49
N ALA A 7 -10.25 34.51 -62.87
CA ALA A 7 -11.53 33.91 -63.29
C ALA A 7 -11.54 32.36 -63.35
N ALA A 8 -12.70 31.84 -62.93
CA ALA A 8 -13.26 30.47 -63.01
C ALA A 8 -12.93 29.50 -61.84
N PHE A 9 -13.90 29.21 -60.95
CA PHE A 9 -15.06 28.29 -61.02
C PHE A 9 -14.67 26.81 -60.88
N LEU A 10 -15.15 26.16 -59.80
CA LEU A 10 -16.01 24.96 -59.80
C LEU A 10 -15.84 24.04 -58.56
N LEU A 11 -17.01 23.68 -58.02
CA LEU A 11 -17.43 22.37 -57.49
C LEU A 11 -17.26 22.03 -56.00
N PHE A 12 -18.43 21.96 -55.36
CA PHE A 12 -18.79 21.08 -54.25
C PHE A 12 -18.34 19.62 -54.47
N ALA A 13 -17.75 19.00 -53.44
CA ALA A 13 -17.97 17.59 -53.10
C ALA A 13 -17.54 17.36 -51.64
N GLY A 14 -18.43 16.74 -50.86
CA GLY A 14 -18.25 16.53 -49.42
C GLY A 14 -17.10 15.60 -49.07
N GLY A 15 -16.46 15.88 -47.93
CA GLY A 15 -15.65 14.93 -47.18
C GLY A 15 -16.20 14.89 -45.77
N GLY A 16 -16.83 13.78 -45.40
CA GLY A 16 -17.40 13.59 -44.07
C GLY A 16 -16.36 13.89 -42.99
N ALA A 17 -16.79 14.57 -41.94
CA ALA A 17 -16.02 14.67 -40.71
C ALA A 17 -15.91 13.26 -40.12
N VAL A 18 -14.83 12.56 -40.47
CA VAL A 18 -14.39 11.37 -39.76
C VAL A 18 -14.00 11.85 -38.36
N GLN A 19 -14.89 11.63 -37.40
CA GLN A 19 -14.57 11.69 -35.98
C GLN A 19 -13.45 10.67 -35.75
N ALA A 20 -12.20 11.12 -35.75
CA ALA A 20 -11.08 10.32 -35.35
C ALA A 20 -11.32 9.91 -33.90
N GLN A 21 -11.54 8.62 -33.68
CA GLN A 21 -11.56 8.05 -32.34
C GLN A 21 -10.18 8.31 -31.72
N THR A 22 -10.12 9.20 -30.74
CA THR A 22 -8.92 9.44 -29.96
C THR A 22 -8.66 8.18 -29.14
N VAL A 23 -7.79 7.31 -29.64
CA VAL A 23 -7.21 6.21 -28.86
C VAL A 23 -6.57 6.86 -27.63
N PRO A 24 -6.84 6.40 -26.39
CA PRO A 24 -6.18 6.92 -25.21
C PRO A 24 -4.67 6.81 -25.39
N GLN A 25 -3.99 7.96 -25.41
CA GLN A 25 -2.55 8.00 -25.54
C GLN A 25 -1.94 7.28 -24.33
N PRO A 26 -1.04 6.30 -24.52
CA PRO A 26 -0.34 5.67 -23.40
C PRO A 26 0.31 6.77 -22.56
N ALA A 27 0.14 6.70 -21.24
CA ALA A 27 0.77 7.64 -20.32
C ALA A 27 2.26 7.78 -20.69
N PRO A 28 2.81 9.00 -20.74
CA PRO A 28 4.20 9.20 -21.13
C PRO A 28 5.09 8.34 -20.25
N ALA A 29 5.90 7.49 -20.89
CA ALA A 29 6.89 6.67 -20.20
C ALA A 29 7.74 7.57 -19.29
N ALA A 30 7.94 7.16 -18.05
CA ALA A 30 8.78 7.91 -17.10
C ALA A 30 10.13 8.23 -17.77
N PRO A 31 10.64 9.48 -17.65
CA PRO A 31 11.86 9.88 -18.32
C PRO A 31 13.01 8.95 -17.93
N ALA A 32 13.76 8.49 -18.94
CA ALA A 32 14.90 7.60 -18.74
C ALA A 32 15.90 8.25 -17.79
N LEU A 33 16.30 7.52 -16.74
CA LEU A 33 17.22 8.03 -15.73
C LEU A 33 18.59 8.31 -16.36
N ARG A 34 19.21 9.43 -15.98
CA ARG A 34 20.54 9.82 -16.46
C ARG A 34 21.58 8.71 -16.19
N PRO A 35 22.52 8.46 -17.12
CA PRO A 35 23.64 7.56 -16.89
C PRO A 35 24.43 7.96 -15.65
N VAL A 36 24.93 6.96 -14.91
CA VAL A 36 25.70 7.16 -13.68
C VAL A 36 27.19 7.06 -14.00
N ASP A 37 27.97 8.03 -13.54
CA ASP A 37 29.43 8.01 -13.62
C ASP A 37 30.00 6.81 -12.82
N PRO A 38 30.76 5.89 -13.44
CA PRO A 38 31.34 4.74 -12.77
C PRO A 38 32.21 5.08 -11.55
N ALA A 39 32.94 6.21 -11.60
CA ALA A 39 33.79 6.64 -10.49
C ALA A 39 32.95 7.04 -9.28
N ARG A 40 31.85 7.78 -9.51
CA ARG A 40 30.90 8.16 -8.45
C ARG A 40 30.19 6.95 -7.88
N LEU A 41 29.80 6.00 -8.75
CA LEU A 41 29.14 4.78 -8.31
C LEU A 41 30.02 3.98 -7.34
N ALA A 42 31.32 3.88 -7.61
CA ALA A 42 32.24 3.16 -6.72
C ALA A 42 32.35 3.80 -5.32
N VAL A 43 32.28 5.13 -5.21
CA VAL A 43 32.23 5.82 -3.90
C VAL A 43 30.89 5.60 -3.22
N ALA A 44 29.79 5.75 -3.97
CA ALA A 44 28.44 5.55 -3.46
C ALA A 44 28.20 4.11 -2.96
N ASP A 45 28.77 3.09 -3.61
CA ASP A 45 28.69 1.70 -3.17
C ASP A 45 29.32 1.51 -1.77
N ARG A 46 30.50 2.09 -1.53
CA ARG A 46 31.17 2.03 -0.21
C ARG A 46 30.35 2.75 0.86
N LEU A 47 29.80 3.91 0.52
CA LEU A 47 28.96 4.71 1.42
C LEU A 47 27.68 3.94 1.79
N VAL A 48 26.99 3.39 0.80
CA VAL A 48 25.74 2.62 1.02
C VAL A 48 25.99 1.35 1.82
N ALA A 49 27.15 0.70 1.69
CA ALA A 49 27.48 -0.44 2.52
C ALA A 49 27.53 -0.11 4.03
N LYS A 50 27.78 1.15 4.40
CA LYS A 50 27.72 1.65 5.78
C LYS A 50 26.28 1.99 6.23
N LEU A 51 25.48 2.54 5.31
CA LEU A 51 24.08 2.93 5.56
C LEU A 51 23.12 1.73 5.64
N LEU A 52 23.36 0.72 4.80
CA LEU A 52 22.65 -0.54 4.78
C LEU A 52 23.67 -1.64 5.10
N PRO A 53 23.93 -1.96 6.38
CA PRO A 53 24.77 -3.10 6.76
C PRO A 53 24.16 -4.44 6.34
N ALA A 54 24.97 -5.50 6.30
CA ALA A 54 24.52 -6.78 5.75
C ALA A 54 23.47 -7.42 6.66
N GLY A 55 22.33 -7.82 6.09
CA GLY A 55 21.23 -8.42 6.83
C GLY A 55 20.34 -7.42 7.55
N ILE A 56 20.54 -6.11 7.36
CA ILE A 56 19.73 -5.08 8.01
C ILE A 56 18.24 -5.21 7.66
N TYR A 57 17.90 -5.64 6.44
CA TYR A 57 16.50 -5.83 6.03
C TYR A 57 15.85 -6.99 6.76
N LYS A 58 16.56 -8.12 6.87
CA LYS A 58 16.07 -9.26 7.63
C LYS A 58 15.92 -8.89 9.10
N GLN A 59 16.92 -8.23 9.69
CA GLN A 59 16.87 -7.81 11.09
C GLN A 59 15.68 -6.88 11.37
N LEU A 60 15.46 -5.90 10.49
CA LEU A 60 14.33 -4.98 10.59
C LEU A 60 13.00 -5.74 10.50
N PHE A 61 12.86 -6.59 9.48
CA PHE A 61 11.69 -7.43 9.32
C PHE A 61 11.42 -8.30 10.55
N ASP A 62 12.42 -9.06 11.02
CA ASP A 62 12.28 -9.95 12.17
C ASP A 62 11.78 -9.20 13.41
N LYS A 63 12.36 -8.02 13.69
CA LYS A 63 11.97 -7.21 14.85
C LYS A 63 10.55 -6.65 14.72
N SER A 64 10.24 -6.04 13.58
CA SER A 64 8.92 -5.43 13.34
C SER A 64 7.81 -6.48 13.28
N PHE A 65 8.07 -7.60 12.59
CA PHE A 65 7.12 -8.70 12.47
C PHE A 65 6.86 -9.37 13.81
N SER A 66 7.90 -9.68 14.58
CA SER A 66 7.73 -10.30 15.90
C SER A 66 6.91 -9.40 16.83
N ALA A 67 7.24 -8.11 16.92
CA ALA A 67 6.50 -7.17 17.75
C ALA A 67 5.02 -7.05 17.34
N MET A 68 4.75 -7.01 16.03
CA MET A 68 3.38 -6.98 15.50
C MET A 68 2.63 -8.28 15.83
N MET A 69 3.25 -9.44 15.64
CA MET A 69 2.62 -10.73 15.89
C MET A 69 2.32 -10.94 17.38
N ASP A 70 3.24 -10.58 18.26
CA ASP A 70 3.04 -10.65 19.70
C ASP A 70 1.82 -9.81 20.13
N LYS A 71 1.68 -8.60 19.54
CA LYS A 71 0.51 -7.74 19.75
C LYS A 71 -0.79 -8.39 19.27
N ILE A 72 -0.82 -8.94 18.05
CA ILE A 72 -2.02 -9.56 17.46
C ILE A 72 -2.46 -10.79 18.26
N VAL A 73 -1.52 -11.69 18.58
CA VAL A 73 -1.80 -12.91 19.34
C VAL A 73 -2.31 -12.56 20.73
N GLY A 74 -1.68 -11.59 21.40
CA GLY A 74 -2.14 -11.08 22.68
C GLY A 74 -3.57 -10.52 22.61
N GLN A 75 -3.85 -9.65 21.64
CA GLN A 75 -5.17 -9.03 21.48
C GLN A 75 -6.27 -10.04 21.14
N MET A 76 -6.00 -11.01 20.26
CA MET A 76 -6.99 -12.00 19.84
C MET A 76 -7.28 -13.02 20.95
N GLY A 77 -6.27 -13.41 21.74
CA GLY A 77 -6.45 -14.32 22.87
C GLY A 77 -7.32 -13.74 23.99
N GLU A 78 -7.26 -12.41 24.20
CA GLU A 78 -8.04 -11.72 25.23
C GLU A 78 -9.43 -11.27 24.76
N MET A 79 -9.80 -11.53 23.48
CA MET A 79 -11.09 -11.10 22.94
C MET A 79 -12.25 -11.96 23.49
N PRO A 80 -13.31 -11.33 24.05
CA PRO A 80 -14.52 -12.05 24.46
C PRO A 80 -15.29 -12.61 23.26
N ILE A 81 -15.77 -13.83 23.36
CA ILE A 81 -16.57 -14.49 22.31
C ILE A 81 -17.88 -13.74 22.06
N ALA A 82 -18.49 -13.18 23.10
CA ALA A 82 -19.68 -12.34 22.97
C ALA A 82 -19.46 -11.19 21.98
N LYS A 83 -18.29 -10.55 22.02
CA LYS A 83 -17.92 -9.46 21.11
C LYS A 83 -17.76 -9.94 19.67
N LEU A 84 -17.14 -11.11 19.47
CA LEU A 84 -17.01 -11.73 18.15
C LEU A 84 -18.38 -12.13 17.57
N ALA A 85 -19.27 -12.68 18.41
CA ALA A 85 -20.63 -13.05 18.01
C ALA A 85 -21.44 -11.83 17.57
N GLN A 86 -21.34 -10.71 18.30
CA GLN A 86 -21.98 -9.44 17.91
C GLN A 86 -21.47 -8.96 16.53
N MET A 87 -20.15 -9.03 16.29
CA MET A 87 -19.57 -8.70 14.98
C MET A 87 -20.08 -9.63 13.87
N GLY A 88 -20.43 -10.88 14.19
CA GLY A 88 -21.02 -11.86 13.27
C GLY A 88 -22.55 -11.75 13.09
N GLY A 89 -23.19 -10.71 13.64
CA GLY A 89 -24.63 -10.46 13.48
C GLY A 89 -25.53 -11.16 14.51
N VAL A 90 -24.96 -11.67 15.60
CA VAL A 90 -25.72 -12.27 16.70
C VAL A 90 -26.31 -11.17 17.58
N THR A 91 -27.56 -11.33 18.03
CA THR A 91 -28.25 -10.30 18.84
C THR A 91 -27.58 -10.10 20.20
N GLU A 92 -27.74 -8.92 20.79
CA GLU A 92 -27.12 -8.58 22.07
C GLU A 92 -27.53 -9.51 23.21
N ALA A 93 -28.80 -9.95 23.25
CA ALA A 93 -29.29 -10.92 24.23
C ALA A 93 -28.61 -12.29 24.09
N GLN A 94 -28.39 -12.75 22.85
CA GLN A 94 -27.66 -14.00 22.58
C GLN A 94 -26.17 -13.88 22.90
N ALA A 95 -25.58 -12.72 22.64
CA ALA A 95 -24.18 -12.43 22.98
C ALA A 95 -23.95 -12.38 24.50
N GLN A 96 -24.88 -11.79 25.26
CA GLN A 96 -24.83 -11.78 26.73
C GLN A 96 -24.90 -13.19 27.32
N ALA A 97 -25.67 -14.10 26.69
CA ALA A 97 -25.75 -15.49 27.11
C ALA A 97 -24.43 -16.27 26.94
N LEU A 98 -23.52 -15.81 26.06
CA LEU A 98 -22.17 -16.39 25.88
C LEU A 98 -21.20 -16.01 27.01
N GLY A 99 -21.54 -15.01 27.84
CA GLY A 99 -20.78 -14.64 29.03
C GLY A 99 -19.36 -14.13 28.74
N THR A 100 -18.46 -14.33 29.71
CA THR A 100 -17.07 -13.85 29.66
C THR A 100 -16.10 -14.84 29.02
N VAL A 101 -16.60 -15.86 28.30
CA VAL A 101 -15.77 -16.88 27.68
C VAL A 101 -14.81 -16.23 26.70
N LYS A 102 -13.52 -16.53 26.87
CA LYS A 102 -12.46 -15.99 26.01
C LYS A 102 -12.15 -16.94 24.88
N MET A 103 -11.73 -16.40 23.75
CA MET A 103 -11.32 -17.23 22.60
C MET A 103 -10.21 -18.22 22.94
N ARG A 104 -9.27 -17.84 23.82
CA ARG A 104 -8.22 -18.73 24.33
C ARG A 104 -8.79 -20.02 24.94
N GLU A 105 -9.82 -19.91 25.78
CA GLU A 105 -10.40 -21.05 26.51
C GLU A 105 -11.07 -22.03 25.55
N ILE A 106 -11.75 -21.52 24.51
CA ILE A 106 -12.34 -22.36 23.46
C ILE A 106 -11.25 -23.06 22.63
N MET A 107 -10.22 -22.32 22.22
CA MET A 107 -9.15 -22.87 21.39
C MET A 107 -8.33 -23.94 22.12
N GLU A 108 -8.14 -23.83 23.43
CA GLU A 108 -7.49 -24.86 24.25
C GLU A 108 -8.27 -26.18 24.28
N ILE A 109 -9.60 -26.14 24.16
CA ILE A 109 -10.44 -27.34 24.07
C ILE A 109 -10.27 -28.02 22.71
N TYR A 110 -10.36 -27.25 21.61
CA TYR A 110 -10.31 -27.80 20.25
C TYR A 110 -8.90 -28.23 19.82
N ASP A 111 -7.88 -27.50 20.25
CA ASP A 111 -6.48 -27.79 19.96
C ASP A 111 -5.64 -27.45 21.20
N PRO A 112 -5.43 -28.41 22.11
CA PRO A 112 -4.61 -28.20 23.31
C PRO A 112 -3.18 -27.71 23.01
N ALA A 113 -2.70 -27.91 21.78
CA ALA A 113 -1.41 -27.45 21.31
C ALA A 113 -1.49 -26.19 20.43
N TRP A 114 -2.62 -25.47 20.39
CA TRP A 114 -2.86 -24.37 19.45
C TRP A 114 -1.80 -23.28 19.54
N GLN A 115 -1.38 -22.88 20.74
CA GLN A 115 -0.36 -21.85 20.93
C GLN A 115 0.98 -22.28 20.32
N GLU A 116 1.39 -23.53 20.57
CA GLU A 116 2.62 -24.08 20.03
C GLU A 116 2.55 -24.27 18.52
N ARG A 117 1.39 -24.68 17.99
CA ARG A 117 1.15 -24.79 16.55
C ARG A 117 1.20 -23.43 15.86
N GLN A 118 0.58 -22.42 16.45
CA GLN A 118 0.63 -21.03 15.95
C GLN A 118 2.06 -20.52 15.99
N ARG A 119 2.78 -20.70 17.12
CA ARG A 119 4.18 -20.30 17.26
C ARG A 119 5.06 -20.94 16.19
N ARG A 120 4.96 -22.25 15.95
CA ARG A 120 5.75 -22.95 14.92
C ARG A 120 5.39 -22.51 13.51
N THR A 121 4.10 -22.37 13.22
CA THR A 121 3.62 -21.87 11.91
C THR A 121 4.19 -20.48 11.63
N MET A 122 4.11 -19.58 12.62
CA MET A 122 4.66 -18.24 12.49
C MET A 122 6.18 -18.25 12.34
N GLN A 123 6.91 -19.13 13.05
CA GLN A 123 8.35 -19.26 12.87
C GLN A 123 8.74 -19.65 11.44
N VAL A 124 7.99 -20.57 10.81
CA VAL A 124 8.22 -20.96 9.41
C VAL A 124 7.96 -19.78 8.47
N ILE A 125 6.87 -19.04 8.68
CA ILE A 125 6.53 -17.86 7.87
C ILE A 125 7.60 -16.77 8.03
N THR A 126 8.00 -16.44 9.26
CA THR A 126 9.05 -15.45 9.54
C THR A 126 10.36 -15.85 8.90
N ALA A 127 10.76 -17.12 9.01
CA ALA A 127 11.99 -17.62 8.42
C ALA A 127 11.96 -17.48 6.88
N GLY A 128 10.87 -17.93 6.24
CA GLY A 128 10.71 -17.83 4.79
C GLY A 128 10.72 -16.39 4.28
N MET A 129 10.08 -15.47 5.00
CA MET A 129 10.10 -14.04 4.65
C MET A 129 11.47 -13.41 4.92
N GLY A 130 12.15 -13.81 5.99
CA GLY A 130 13.53 -13.41 6.28
C GLY A 130 14.49 -13.78 5.14
N ASP A 131 14.35 -14.98 4.57
CA ASP A 131 15.14 -15.42 3.41
C ASP A 131 14.87 -14.57 2.16
N ILE A 132 13.62 -14.13 1.96
CA ILE A 132 13.27 -13.19 0.89
C ILE A 132 13.99 -11.86 1.13
N MET A 133 13.95 -11.32 2.34
CA MET A 133 14.62 -10.05 2.67
C MET A 133 16.13 -10.12 2.44
N THR A 134 16.77 -11.22 2.85
CA THR A 134 18.19 -11.47 2.57
C THR A 134 18.49 -11.49 1.06
N ARG A 135 17.59 -12.04 0.24
CA ARG A 135 17.75 -12.09 -1.23
C ARG A 135 17.51 -10.73 -1.91
N VAL A 136 16.65 -9.91 -1.34
CA VAL A 136 16.28 -8.59 -1.88
C VAL A 136 17.32 -7.53 -1.53
N GLU A 137 17.91 -7.59 -0.33
CA GLU A 137 18.83 -6.58 0.18
C GLU A 137 19.98 -6.22 -0.80
N PRO A 138 20.68 -7.17 -1.46
CA PRO A 138 21.74 -6.82 -2.41
C PRO A 138 21.24 -5.96 -3.58
N LYS A 139 20.03 -6.23 -4.08
CA LYS A 139 19.43 -5.44 -5.17
C LYS A 139 19.08 -4.03 -4.70
N ALA A 140 18.56 -3.91 -3.48
CA ALA A 140 18.23 -2.62 -2.89
C ALA A 140 19.49 -1.78 -2.64
N ARG A 141 20.58 -2.38 -2.18
CA ARG A 141 21.89 -1.70 -2.04
C ARG A 141 22.40 -1.15 -3.37
N VAL A 142 22.39 -1.96 -4.43
CA VAL A 142 22.80 -1.51 -5.77
C VAL A 142 21.92 -0.36 -6.27
N ALA A 143 20.60 -0.46 -6.06
CA ALA A 143 19.67 0.61 -6.44
C ALA A 143 19.94 1.91 -5.67
N LEU A 144 20.18 1.80 -4.36
CA LEU A 144 20.47 2.94 -3.49
C LEU A 144 21.81 3.59 -3.84
N ALA A 145 22.86 2.80 -4.10
CA ALA A 145 24.16 3.33 -4.52
C ALA A 145 24.06 4.12 -5.83
N ARG A 146 23.28 3.62 -6.80
CA ARG A 146 22.97 4.37 -8.03
C ARG A 146 22.19 5.65 -7.76
N ALA A 147 21.26 5.64 -6.81
CA ALA A 147 20.54 6.85 -6.41
C ALA A 147 21.50 7.90 -5.82
N TYR A 148 22.35 7.49 -4.87
CA TYR A 148 23.38 8.36 -4.27
C TYR A 148 24.35 8.93 -5.32
N ALA A 149 24.81 8.09 -6.26
CA ALA A 149 25.72 8.52 -7.32
C ALA A 149 25.10 9.51 -8.33
N ARG A 150 23.76 9.56 -8.44
CA ARG A 150 23.05 10.56 -9.25
C ARG A 150 22.76 11.84 -8.48
N GLU A 151 22.45 11.70 -7.20
CA GLU A 151 22.04 12.81 -6.34
C GLU A 151 23.24 13.68 -5.96
N PHE A 152 24.35 13.04 -5.57
CA PHE A 152 25.51 13.74 -5.04
C PHE A 152 26.64 13.84 -6.07
N SER A 153 27.37 14.94 -6.01
CA SER A 153 28.64 15.10 -6.71
C SER A 153 29.72 14.17 -6.14
N GLY A 154 30.81 13.97 -6.88
CA GLY A 154 31.94 13.17 -6.39
C GLY A 154 32.53 13.71 -5.09
N ALA A 155 32.67 15.03 -4.97
CA ALA A 155 33.20 15.69 -3.77
C ALA A 155 32.29 15.47 -2.55
N GLU A 156 30.97 15.63 -2.71
CA GLU A 156 30.00 15.38 -1.62
C GLU A 156 30.02 13.91 -1.18
N LEU A 157 30.13 12.96 -2.12
CA LEU A 157 30.25 11.53 -1.79
C LEU A 157 31.53 11.23 -0.99
N GLU A 158 32.65 11.86 -1.34
CA GLU A 158 33.91 11.71 -0.59
C GLU A 158 33.83 12.33 0.80
N ASP A 159 33.18 13.49 0.94
CA ASP A 159 32.98 14.14 2.23
C ASP A 159 32.10 13.29 3.15
N LEU A 160 31.01 12.73 2.61
CA LEU A 160 30.15 11.80 3.34
C LEU A 160 30.89 10.51 3.72
N ASP A 161 31.71 9.96 2.82
CA ASP A 161 32.51 8.75 3.10
C ASP A 161 33.49 8.99 4.25
N ARG A 162 34.13 10.18 4.27
CA ARG A 162 35.03 10.61 5.35
C ARG A 162 34.28 10.81 6.66
N TYR A 163 33.10 11.44 6.64
CA TYR A 163 32.26 11.60 7.82
C TYR A 163 31.87 10.23 8.40
N PHE A 164 31.39 9.30 7.58
CA PHE A 164 31.02 7.96 8.03
C PHE A 164 32.20 7.08 8.43
N ALA A 165 33.45 7.48 8.15
CA ALA A 165 34.63 6.83 8.69
C ALA A 165 34.94 7.26 10.14
N THR A 166 34.35 8.36 10.62
CA THR A 166 34.47 8.77 12.04
C THR A 166 33.66 7.82 12.94
N PRO A 167 34.01 7.66 14.24
CA PRO A 167 33.24 6.81 15.15
C PRO A 167 31.75 7.21 15.25
N ALA A 168 31.47 8.51 15.33
CA ALA A 168 30.10 9.02 15.38
C ALA A 168 29.37 8.80 14.05
N GLY A 169 30.02 9.06 12.91
CA GLY A 169 29.42 8.86 11.60
C GLY A 169 29.15 7.40 11.27
N ALA A 170 30.04 6.47 11.64
CA ALA A 170 29.84 5.03 11.50
C ALA A 170 28.67 4.54 12.37
N HIS A 171 28.60 5.02 13.61
CA HIS A 171 27.48 4.72 14.50
C HIS A 171 26.16 5.26 13.93
N TYR A 172 26.13 6.52 13.47
CA TYR A 172 24.96 7.10 12.82
C TYR A 172 24.53 6.29 11.58
N ALA A 173 25.45 6.04 10.64
CA ALA A 173 25.15 5.34 9.38
C ALA A 173 24.54 3.95 9.60
N SER A 174 25.11 3.17 10.53
CA SER A 174 24.62 1.81 10.83
C SER A 174 23.29 1.77 11.57
N ARG A 175 22.84 2.91 12.12
CA ARG A 175 21.66 2.99 13.00
C ARG A 175 20.53 3.83 12.44
N ALA A 176 20.80 4.77 11.53
CA ALA A 176 19.84 5.78 11.10
C ALA A 176 18.51 5.18 10.62
N LEU A 177 18.55 4.13 9.80
CA LEU A 177 17.35 3.43 9.33
C LEU A 177 16.56 2.81 10.50
N LEU A 178 17.26 2.16 11.44
CA LEU A 178 16.61 1.54 12.61
C LEU A 178 16.03 2.58 13.57
N ILE A 179 16.66 3.75 13.70
CA ILE A 179 16.15 4.86 14.51
C ILE A 179 14.87 5.42 13.88
N ALA A 180 14.89 5.65 12.56
CA ALA A 180 13.72 6.13 11.82
C ALA A 180 12.53 5.15 11.87
N MET A 181 12.79 3.85 12.09
CA MET A 181 11.78 2.81 12.27
C MET A 181 11.69 2.33 13.72
N GLY A 182 12.20 3.14 14.65
CA GLY A 182 12.26 2.83 16.07
C GLY A 182 10.91 2.98 16.78
N PRO A 183 10.83 2.53 18.04
CA PRO A 183 9.59 2.58 18.83
C PRO A 183 9.05 4.00 18.96
N ASP A 184 9.90 5.00 19.17
CA ASP A 184 9.47 6.40 19.33
C ASP A 184 8.79 6.95 18.07
N MET A 185 9.30 6.61 16.88
CA MET A 185 8.66 7.01 15.62
C MET A 185 7.35 6.27 15.40
N MET A 186 7.31 4.97 15.73
CA MET A 186 6.08 4.17 15.64
C MET A 186 5.00 4.66 16.61
N GLU A 187 5.38 5.09 17.81
CA GLU A 187 4.48 5.70 18.79
C GLU A 187 3.90 7.02 18.26
N ALA A 188 4.75 7.88 17.70
CA ALA A 188 4.31 9.11 17.05
C ALA A 188 3.34 8.84 15.88
N MET A 189 3.60 7.80 15.07
CA MET A 189 2.68 7.40 14.00
C MET A 189 1.36 6.84 14.54
N ASN A 190 1.39 6.06 15.63
CA ASN A 190 0.17 5.54 16.27
C ASN A 190 -0.69 6.67 16.86
N ALA A 191 -0.07 7.77 17.29
CA ALA A 191 -0.78 8.94 17.79
C ALA A 191 -1.60 9.68 16.71
N ILE A 192 -1.35 9.42 15.42
CA ILE A 192 -2.13 9.99 14.30
C ILE A 192 -3.49 9.26 14.14
N VAL A 193 -3.59 7.99 14.56
CA VAL A 193 -4.79 7.18 14.34
C VAL A 193 -6.06 7.78 15.00
N PRO A 194 -6.02 8.26 16.26
CA PRO A 194 -7.15 8.98 16.85
C PRO A 194 -7.53 10.23 16.07
N GLU A 195 -6.57 11.05 15.66
CA GLU A 195 -6.84 12.27 14.88
C GLU A 195 -7.52 11.96 13.55
N LEU A 196 -7.07 10.91 12.86
CA LEU A 196 -7.73 10.43 11.64
C LEU A 196 -9.17 9.99 11.92
N THR A 197 -9.40 9.27 13.02
CA THR A 197 -10.72 8.79 13.44
C THR A 197 -11.66 9.97 13.72
N ASP A 198 -11.17 10.99 14.43
CA ASP A 198 -11.93 12.20 14.74
C ASP A 198 -12.23 13.05 13.49
N ALA A 199 -11.34 13.04 12.49
CA ALA A 199 -11.52 13.75 11.24
C ALA A 199 -12.48 13.04 10.26
N MET A 200 -12.67 11.72 10.37
CA MET A 200 -13.44 10.92 9.41
C MET A 200 -14.87 11.41 9.19
N PRO A 201 -15.68 11.73 10.22
CA PRO A 201 -17.04 12.24 10.01
C PRO A 201 -17.07 13.53 9.17
N GLY A 202 -16.13 14.44 9.42
CA GLY A 202 -16.01 15.69 8.66
C GLY A 202 -15.63 15.45 7.20
N LEU A 203 -14.73 14.49 6.94
CA LEU A 203 -14.39 14.07 5.58
C LEU A 203 -15.59 13.48 4.85
N VAL A 204 -16.38 12.62 5.50
CA VAL A 204 -17.61 12.05 4.92
C VAL A 204 -18.59 13.14 4.51
N GLN A 205 -18.77 14.18 5.34
CA GLN A 205 -19.66 15.29 4.99
C GLN A 205 -19.14 16.10 3.80
N LYS A 206 -17.83 16.37 3.76
CA LYS A 206 -17.20 17.06 2.61
C LYS A 206 -17.36 16.25 1.33
N THR A 207 -17.18 14.93 1.38
CA THR A 207 -17.42 14.04 0.23
C THR A 207 -18.88 14.09 -0.20
N LYS A 208 -19.84 13.98 0.72
CA LYS A 208 -21.28 14.08 0.40
C LYS A 208 -21.63 15.39 -0.30
N ALA A 209 -21.11 16.51 0.19
CA ALA A 209 -21.33 17.82 -0.43
C ALA A 209 -20.70 17.92 -1.83
N ALA A 210 -19.49 17.37 -2.01
CA ALA A 210 -18.77 17.40 -3.27
C ALA A 210 -19.38 16.49 -4.36
N THR A 211 -20.22 15.52 -3.99
CA THR A 211 -20.88 14.60 -4.91
C THR A 211 -22.40 14.82 -4.99
N ALA A 212 -22.93 15.87 -4.37
CA ALA A 212 -24.37 16.10 -4.25
C ALA A 212 -25.05 16.38 -5.61
N ASP A 213 -24.29 16.82 -6.60
CA ASP A 213 -24.73 17.06 -7.97
C ASP A 213 -24.69 15.82 -8.87
N LEU A 214 -24.09 14.73 -8.41
CA LEU A 214 -24.02 13.47 -9.15
C LEU A 214 -25.31 12.64 -8.96
N PRO A 215 -25.73 11.86 -9.97
CA PRO A 215 -26.80 10.89 -9.80
C PRO A 215 -26.49 9.90 -8.67
N ALA A 216 -27.54 9.49 -7.95
CA ALA A 216 -27.40 8.45 -6.93
C ALA A 216 -26.71 7.21 -7.51
N VAL A 217 -25.88 6.57 -6.67
CA VAL A 217 -25.25 5.30 -7.05
C VAL A 217 -26.36 4.29 -7.35
N ARG A 218 -26.34 3.75 -8.57
CA ARG A 218 -27.31 2.73 -9.03
C ARG A 218 -27.12 1.46 -8.20
N THR A 219 -28.23 0.92 -7.71
CA THR A 219 -28.32 -0.40 -7.07
C THR A 219 -28.59 -1.49 -8.11
N LYS A 220 -28.49 -2.77 -7.74
CA LYS A 220 -28.80 -3.92 -8.61
C LYS A 220 -30.22 -3.84 -9.18
N GLY A 221 -31.15 -3.25 -8.43
CA GLY A 221 -32.53 -3.01 -8.85
C GLY A 221 -32.63 -2.02 -10.02
N ASP A 222 -31.69 -1.08 -10.11
CA ASP A 222 -31.64 -0.05 -11.15
C ASP A 222 -30.95 -0.53 -12.44
N LEU A 223 -30.40 -1.75 -12.45
CA LEU A 223 -29.70 -2.34 -13.58
C LEU A 223 -30.65 -3.14 -14.47
N SER A 224 -30.57 -2.93 -15.78
CA SER A 224 -31.27 -3.78 -16.75
C SER A 224 -30.72 -5.21 -16.74
N PRO A 225 -31.48 -6.22 -17.22
CA PRO A 225 -30.99 -7.58 -17.33
C PRO A 225 -29.70 -7.70 -18.15
N ALA A 226 -29.54 -6.88 -19.20
CA ALA A 226 -28.32 -6.85 -20.02
C ALA A 226 -27.12 -6.26 -19.25
N GLU A 227 -27.34 -5.23 -18.43
CA GLU A 227 -26.29 -4.65 -17.58
C GLU A 227 -25.88 -5.60 -16.45
N ARG A 228 -26.84 -6.30 -15.83
CA ARG A 228 -26.55 -7.36 -14.83
C ARG A 228 -25.75 -8.50 -15.44
N LYS A 229 -26.16 -8.98 -16.63
CA LYS A 229 -25.41 -10.02 -17.35
C LYS A 229 -23.98 -9.56 -17.66
N LYS A 230 -23.81 -8.33 -18.13
CA LYS A 230 -22.50 -7.76 -18.42
C LYS A 230 -21.62 -7.65 -17.16
N LEU A 231 -22.18 -7.22 -16.03
CA LEU A 231 -21.46 -7.16 -14.75
C LEU A 231 -21.07 -8.54 -14.24
N ALA A 232 -21.96 -9.52 -14.37
CA ALA A 232 -21.72 -10.90 -13.99
C ALA A 232 -20.57 -11.53 -14.80
N GLU A 233 -20.56 -11.31 -16.12
CA GLU A 233 -19.47 -11.73 -17.01
C GLU A 233 -18.13 -11.10 -16.63
N LEU A 234 -18.13 -9.81 -16.24
CA LEU A 234 -16.91 -9.12 -15.81
C LEU A 234 -16.37 -9.64 -14.46
N PHE A 235 -17.25 -10.03 -13.55
CA PHE A 235 -16.86 -10.57 -12.23
C PHE A 235 -16.69 -12.09 -12.21
N GLY A 236 -17.05 -12.78 -13.29
CA GLY A 236 -17.01 -14.24 -13.34
C GLY A 236 -18.00 -14.92 -12.39
N VAL A 237 -19.11 -14.24 -12.09
CA VAL A 237 -20.18 -14.74 -11.18
C VAL A 237 -21.49 -14.92 -11.93
N ASP A 238 -22.46 -15.59 -11.31
CA ASP A 238 -23.81 -15.72 -11.87
C ASP A 238 -24.57 -14.38 -11.73
N PRO A 239 -25.26 -13.88 -12.78
CA PRO A 239 -26.04 -12.65 -12.72
C PRO A 239 -27.05 -12.57 -11.57
N GLU A 240 -27.63 -13.70 -11.17
CA GLU A 240 -28.59 -13.75 -10.06
C GLU A 240 -27.90 -13.58 -8.70
N THR A 241 -26.61 -13.93 -8.61
CA THR A 241 -25.78 -13.84 -7.39
C THR A 241 -25.07 -12.51 -7.19
N LEU A 242 -25.22 -11.55 -8.13
CA LEU A 242 -24.68 -10.20 -7.94
C LEU A 242 -25.28 -9.56 -6.68
N GLU A 243 -24.44 -9.05 -5.79
CA GLU A 243 -24.85 -8.32 -4.58
C GLU A 243 -24.50 -6.84 -4.71
N ASP A 244 -25.25 -5.98 -4.02
CA ASP A 244 -24.97 -4.55 -3.94
C ASP A 244 -23.82 -4.30 -2.95
N HIS A 245 -22.59 -4.30 -3.44
CA HIS A 245 -21.42 -3.98 -2.61
C HIS A 245 -21.14 -2.47 -2.47
N ALA A 246 -21.89 -1.63 -3.19
CA ALA A 246 -21.64 -0.18 -3.22
C ALA A 246 -22.02 0.56 -1.92
N SER A 247 -22.65 -0.13 -0.95
CA SER A 247 -23.13 0.48 0.29
C SER A 247 -22.33 0.12 1.54
N SER A 248 -21.30 -0.73 1.47
CA SER A 248 -20.58 -1.17 2.67
C SER A 248 -19.50 -0.19 3.18
N SER A 249 -19.41 1.03 2.64
CA SER A 249 -18.51 2.08 3.14
C SER A 249 -19.21 3.27 3.77
N THR A 250 -20.53 3.24 3.92
CA THR A 250 -21.23 4.18 4.81
C THR A 250 -21.41 3.48 6.15
N GLY A 251 -20.65 3.93 7.15
CA GLY A 251 -20.79 3.48 8.53
C GLY A 251 -22.26 3.49 8.97
N THR A 252 -22.74 2.30 9.32
CA THR A 252 -23.90 1.99 10.18
C THR A 252 -23.37 1.95 11.62
N GLU A 253 -23.94 2.56 12.65
CA GLU A 253 -25.17 3.34 12.88
C GLU A 253 -24.84 4.52 13.81
#